data_AF-A0A7V9P3V6-F1
#
_entry.id   AF-A0A7V9P3V6-F1
#
_cell.length_a   1.000
_cell.length_b   1.000
_cell.length_c   1.000
_cell.angle_alpha   90.00
_cell.angle_beta   90.00
_cell.angle_gamma   90.00
#
_symmetry.space_group_name_H-M   'P 1'
#
loop_
_entity.id
_entity.type
_entity.pdbx_description
1 polymer ?
#
loop_
_entity_poly.entity_id
_entity_poly.type
_entity_poly.pdbx_seq_one_letter_code
_entity_poly.pdbx_strand_id
1 'polypeptide(L)'
;MSLRGQPVEQPVVLPDGRSLRVRVSVLDDPYIAKRELDTVSLELWSGDEALATVSTILEPAHVSEARALVREVAAGLESGELQPTAGALEPLASRVPEMP
;
A
#
# COMPACT_ATOMS: atom_id res chain seq x y z
N MET A 1 3.11 -9.34 -15.70
CA MET A 1 3.11 -8.09 -14.90
C MET A 1 3.28 -8.45 -13.44
N SER A 2 4.05 -7.69 -12.66
CA SER A 2 4.28 -7.95 -11.23
C SER A 2 4.52 -6.63 -10.49
N LEU A 3 4.32 -6.64 -9.17
CA LEU A 3 4.53 -5.49 -8.27
C LEU A 3 5.99 -5.02 -8.21
N ARG A 4 6.91 -5.82 -8.75
CA ARG A 4 8.33 -5.50 -8.84
C ARG A 4 8.61 -4.40 -9.85
N GLY A 5 7.96 -4.47 -11.01
CA GLY A 5 8.11 -3.49 -12.09
C GLY A 5 6.96 -2.49 -12.19
N GLN A 6 5.83 -2.79 -11.56
CA GLN A 6 4.60 -1.99 -11.65
C GLN A 6 3.95 -1.89 -10.27
N PRO A 7 4.32 -0.88 -9.46
CA PRO A 7 3.60 -0.60 -8.23
C PRO A 7 2.13 -0.30 -8.53
N VAL A 8 1.26 -0.63 -7.59
CA VAL A 8 -0.14 -0.21 -7.62
C VAL A 8 -0.28 1.00 -6.72
N GLU A 9 -0.84 2.08 -7.27
CA GLU A 9 -1.00 3.34 -6.55
C GLU A 9 -2.42 3.87 -6.69
N GLN A 10 -2.91 4.54 -5.64
CA GLN A 10 -4.16 5.26 -5.65
C GLN A 10 -4.03 6.56 -4.85
N PRO A 11 -4.33 7.73 -5.46
CA PRO A 11 -4.45 8.98 -4.71
C PRO A 11 -5.71 8.94 -3.84
N VAL A 12 -5.65 9.63 -2.71
CA VAL A 12 -6.72 9.67 -1.72
C VAL A 12 -6.79 11.05 -1.07
N VAL A 13 -8.00 11.56 -0.81
CA VAL A 13 -8.20 12.83 -0.09
C VAL A 13 -8.88 12.51 1.24
N LEU A 14 -8.22 12.87 2.34
CA LEU A 14 -8.75 12.65 3.69
C LEU A 14 -9.91 13.63 3.98
N PRO A 15 -10.78 13.32 4.96
CA PRO A 15 -11.85 14.22 5.40
C PRO A 15 -11.38 15.62 5.84
N ASP A 16 -10.12 15.73 6.29
CA ASP A 16 -9.50 17.01 6.68
C ASP A 16 -8.90 17.80 5.50
N GLY A 17 -9.05 17.30 4.27
CA GLY A 17 -8.58 17.91 3.03
C GLY A 17 -7.14 17.57 2.64
N ARG A 18 -6.38 16.85 3.48
CA ARG A 18 -5.02 16.40 3.11
C ARG A 18 -5.09 15.38 1.97
N SER A 19 -4.15 15.48 1.03
CA SER A 19 -4.00 14.52 -0.08
C SER A 19 -2.87 13.55 0.20
N LEU A 20 -3.15 12.25 0.15
CA LEU A 20 -2.15 11.19 0.28
C LEU A 20 -2.12 10.32 -0.98
N ARG A 21 -1.13 9.45 -1.06
CA ARG A 21 -1.02 8.37 -2.05
C ARG A 21 -0.84 7.05 -1.32
N VAL A 22 -1.75 6.11 -1.57
CA VAL A 22 -1.63 4.71 -1.15
C VAL A 22 -0.82 3.99 -2.22
N ARG A 23 0.22 3.25 -1.82
CA ARG A 23 1.07 2.50 -2.74
C ARG A 23 1.28 1.07 -2.23
N VAL A 24 1.14 0.08 -3.11
CA VAL A 24 1.56 -1.29 -2.87
C VAL A 24 2.63 -1.66 -3.89
N SER A 25 3.82 -2.03 -3.41
CA SER A 25 4.96 -2.32 -4.28
C SER A 25 5.94 -3.31 -3.64
N VAL A 26 6.82 -3.92 -4.42
CA VAL A 26 8.00 -4.57 -3.82
C VAL A 26 8.86 -3.48 -3.18
N LEU A 27 9.25 -3.73 -1.92
CA LEU A 27 10.05 -2.83 -1.09
C LEU A 27 11.25 -2.30 -1.88
N ASP A 28 11.52 -1.01 -1.72
CA ASP A 28 12.67 -0.34 -2.34
C ASP A 28 13.77 -0.18 -1.29
N ASP A 29 14.75 -1.07 -1.32
CA ASP A 29 15.91 -1.05 -0.42
C ASP A 29 17.16 -0.60 -1.20
N PRO A 30 17.85 0.48 -0.79
CA PRO A 30 19.02 0.96 -1.53
C PRO A 30 20.23 0.01 -1.45
N TYR A 31 20.23 -0.95 -0.53
CA TYR A 31 21.32 -1.92 -0.34
C TYR A 31 21.04 -3.27 -1.01
N ILE A 32 19.79 -3.55 -1.39
CA ILE A 32 19.39 -4.82 -1.99
C ILE A 32 18.72 -4.56 -3.33
N ALA A 33 19.24 -5.14 -4.41
CA ALA A 33 18.66 -4.94 -5.72
C ALA A 33 17.19 -5.38 -5.73
N LYS A 34 16.30 -4.56 -6.30
CA LYS A 34 14.86 -4.83 -6.34
C LYS A 34 14.46 -6.17 -6.95
N ARG A 35 15.33 -6.83 -7.73
CA ARG A 35 15.13 -8.20 -8.27
C ARG A 35 15.35 -9.33 -7.26
N GLU A 36 15.96 -9.01 -6.13
CA GLU A 36 16.35 -9.93 -5.05
C GLU A 36 15.42 -9.81 -3.83
N LEU A 37 14.43 -8.90 -3.88
CA LEU A 37 13.44 -8.67 -2.81
C LEU A 37 12.07 -9.21 -3.18
N ASP A 38 11.46 -10.01 -2.31
CA ASP A 38 10.08 -10.48 -2.51
C ASP A 38 9.09 -9.81 -1.57
N THR A 39 9.57 -9.02 -0.61
CA THR A 39 8.73 -8.30 0.33
C THR A 39 7.91 -7.23 -0.38
N VAL A 40 6.58 -7.37 -0.30
CA VAL A 40 5.63 -6.35 -0.78
C VAL A 40 5.21 -5.48 0.39
N SER A 41 5.38 -4.16 0.26
CA SER A 41 4.98 -3.14 1.23
C SER A 41 3.66 -2.48 0.83
N LEU A 42 2.90 -2.06 1.85
CA LEU A 42 1.82 -1.07 1.76
C LEU A 42 2.32 0.23 2.40
N GLU A 43 2.25 1.30 1.63
CA GLU A 43 2.83 2.60 1.99
C GLU A 43 1.80 3.72 1.84
N LEU A 44 1.88 4.71 2.74
CA LEU A 44 1.19 5.98 2.62
C LEU A 44 2.20 7.10 2.42
N TRP A 45 1.96 7.92 1.39
CA TRP A 45 2.83 9.04 1.04
C TRP A 45 2.07 10.36 1.07
N SER A 46 2.71 11.40 1.60
CA SER A 46 2.30 12.81 1.49
C SER A 46 3.34 13.54 0.63
N GLY A 47 3.04 13.72 -0.65
CA GLY A 47 4.04 14.17 -1.63
C GLY A 47 5.17 13.14 -1.76
N ASP A 48 6.35 13.51 -1.29
CA ASP A 48 7.57 12.69 -1.29
C ASP A 48 7.94 12.16 0.11
N GLU A 49 7.11 12.42 1.13
CA GLU A 49 7.32 11.94 2.49
C GLU A 49 6.49 10.66 2.74
N ALA A 50 7.14 9.60 3.20
CA ALA A 50 6.45 8.39 3.65
C ALA A 50 5.91 8.60 5.08
N LEU A 51 4.59 8.51 5.24
CA LEU A 51 3.91 8.65 6.53
C LEU A 51 3.79 7.31 7.27
N ALA A 52 3.63 6.23 6.52
CA ALA A 52 3.50 4.88 7.06
C ALA A 52 4.01 3.86 6.04
N THR A 53 4.62 2.80 6.52
CA THR A 53 5.03 1.65 5.71
C THR A 53 4.85 0.39 6.55
N VAL A 54 4.14 -0.58 5.99
CA VAL A 54 3.95 -1.90 6.60
C VAL A 54 4.22 -2.98 5.54
N SER A 55 4.84 -4.08 5.95
CA SER A 55 4.97 -5.25 5.08
C SER A 55 3.62 -5.95 4.95
N THR A 56 3.34 -6.47 3.77
CA THR A 56 2.14 -7.27 3.48
C THR A 56 2.49 -8.74 3.35
N ILE A 57 1.50 -9.61 3.44
CA ILE A 57 1.64 -11.04 3.11
C ILE A 57 1.58 -11.31 1.60
N LEU A 58 1.43 -10.28 0.77
CA LEU A 58 1.33 -10.45 -0.68
C LEU A 58 2.69 -10.77 -1.28
N GLU A 59 2.65 -11.52 -2.38
CA GLU A 59 3.83 -11.82 -3.19
C GLU A 59 3.88 -10.88 -4.41
N PRO A 60 5.03 -10.72 -5.06
CA PRO A 60 5.17 -9.84 -6.22
C PRO A 60 4.18 -10.14 -7.37
N ALA A 61 3.66 -11.37 -7.46
CA ALA A 61 2.71 -11.80 -8.48
C ALA A 61 1.24 -11.39 -8.19
N HIS A 62 0.90 -11.05 -6.93
CA HIS A 62 -0.47 -10.78 -6.47
C HIS A 62 -0.96 -9.37 -6.83
N VAL A 63 -0.96 -9.05 -8.13
CA VAL A 63 -1.30 -7.70 -8.64
C VAL A 63 -2.79 -7.38 -8.44
N SER A 64 -3.68 -8.36 -8.56
CA SER A 64 -5.13 -8.17 -8.41
C SER A 64 -5.50 -7.87 -6.96
N GLU A 65 -4.91 -8.64 -6.05
CA GLU A 65 -5.03 -8.50 -4.61
C GLU A 65 -4.45 -7.16 -4.15
N ALA A 66 -3.29 -6.76 -4.66
CA ALA A 66 -2.73 -5.43 -4.38
C ALA A 66 -3.66 -4.29 -4.82
N ARG A 67 -4.36 -4.42 -5.96
CA ARG A 67 -5.38 -3.45 -6.38
C ARG A 67 -6.59 -3.43 -5.46
N ALA A 68 -7.02 -4.60 -4.97
CA ALA A 68 -8.10 -4.67 -4.00
C ALA A 68 -7.69 -4.02 -2.66
N LEU A 69 -6.48 -4.31 -2.16
CA LEU A 69 -5.94 -3.71 -0.94
C LEU A 69 -5.88 -2.19 -1.03
N VAL A 70 -5.33 -1.66 -2.14
CA VAL A 70 -5.21 -0.21 -2.35
C VAL A 70 -6.57 0.48 -2.36
N ARG A 71 -7.58 -0.12 -3.03
CA ARG A 71 -8.94 0.42 -3.04
C ARG A 71 -9.58 0.40 -1.66
N GLU A 72 -9.42 -0.69 -0.92
CA GLU A 72 -9.96 -0.84 0.42
C GLU A 72 -9.36 0.19 1.39
N VAL A 73 -8.03 0.34 1.38
CA VAL A 73 -7.32 1.34 2.18
C VAL A 73 -7.77 2.75 1.79
N ALA A 74 -7.85 3.06 0.49
CA ALA A 74 -8.29 4.36 0.03
C ALA A 74 -9.71 4.68 0.50
N ALA A 75 -10.64 3.74 0.38
CA ALA A 75 -12.02 3.93 0.83
C ALA A 75 -12.12 4.19 2.34
N GLY A 76 -11.37 3.44 3.16
CA GLY A 76 -11.32 3.66 4.61
C GLY A 76 -10.70 5.00 5.00
N LEU A 77 -9.69 5.46 4.26
CA LEU A 77 -9.05 6.77 4.49
C LEU A 77 -9.98 7.92 4.09
N GLU A 78 -10.69 7.81 2.95
CA GLU A 78 -11.65 8.81 2.47
C GLU A 78 -12.86 8.93 3.39
N SER A 79 -13.34 7.82 3.95
CA SER A 79 -14.45 7.82 4.91
C SER A 79 -14.04 8.34 6.29
N GLY A 80 -12.74 8.32 6.61
CA GLY A 80 -12.20 8.62 7.94
C GLY A 80 -12.34 7.47 8.95
N GLU A 81 -12.83 6.30 8.52
CA GLU A 81 -12.90 5.09 9.34
C GLU A 81 -11.51 4.49 9.58
N LEU A 82 -10.58 4.72 8.64
CA LEU A 82 -9.19 4.31 8.73
C LEU A 82 -8.30 5.52 9.03
N GLN A 83 -7.47 5.40 10.07
CA GLN A 83 -6.46 6.42 10.38
C GLN A 83 -5.23 6.23 9.47
N PRO A 84 -4.55 7.31 9.03
CA PRO A 84 -3.36 7.22 8.18
C PRO A 84 -2.11 6.87 8.98
N THR A 85 -2.11 5.72 9.67
CA THR A 85 -1.02 5.26 10.55
C THR A 85 -0.67 3.80 10.27
N ALA A 86 0.57 3.41 10.54
CA ALA A 86 1.02 2.03 10.34
C ALA A 86 0.13 1.01 11.07
N GLY A 87 -0.18 1.24 12.35
CA GLY A 87 -1.00 0.32 13.16
C GLY A 87 -2.43 0.15 12.65
N ALA A 88 -3.00 1.14 11.95
CA ALA A 88 -4.30 1.00 11.31
C ALA A 88 -4.23 0.18 10.00
N LEU A 89 -3.10 0.22 9.30
CA LEU A 89 -2.86 -0.52 8.06
C LEU A 89 -2.47 -1.98 8.30
N GLU A 90 -1.78 -2.29 9.39
CA GLU A 90 -1.27 -3.65 9.70
C GLU A 90 -2.33 -4.76 9.58
N PRO A 91 -3.57 -4.61 10.09
CA PRO A 91 -4.59 -5.63 9.94
C PRO A 91 -4.99 -5.90 8.48
N LEU A 92 -4.99 -4.86 7.64
CA LEU A 92 -5.29 -4.97 6.22
C LEU A 92 -4.13 -5.62 5.46
N ALA A 93 -2.89 -5.28 5.83
CA ALA A 93 -1.66 -5.81 5.23
C ALA A 93 -1.41 -7.30 5.58
N SER A 94 -1.96 -7.76 6.70
CA SER A 94 -1.76 -9.12 7.22
C SER A 94 -2.74 -10.16 6.68
N ARG A 95 -3.53 -9.80 5.66
CA ARG A 95 -4.50 -10.69 5.01
C ARG A 95 -4.51 -10.53 3.50
N VAL A 96 -5.08 -11.53 2.83
CA VAL A 96 -5.40 -11.43 1.40
C VAL A 96 -6.74 -10.70 1.28
N PRO A 97 -6.83 -9.58 0.53
CA PRO A 97 -8.10 -8.90 0.29
C PRO A 97 -9.09 -9.81 -0.45
N GLU A 98 -10.36 -9.72 -0.07
CA GLU A 98 -11.42 -10.38 -0.83
C GLU A 98 -11.59 -9.68 -2.18
N MET A 99 -11.64 -10.47 -3.24
CA MET A 99 -11.87 -9.97 -4.59
C MET A 99 -13.38 -9.82 -4.80
N PRO A 100 -13.89 -8.62 -5.11
CA PRO A 100 -15.30 -8.41 -5.42
C PRO A 100 -15.70 -9.02 -6.78
#